data_AF-A0A519VXL9-F1
#
_entry.id   AF-A0A519VXL9-F1
#
_cell.length_a   1.000
_cell.length_b   1.000
_cell.length_c   1.000
_cell.angle_alpha   90.00
_cell.angle_beta   90.00
_cell.angle_gamma   90.00
#
_symmetry.space_group_name_H-M   'P 1'
#
loop_
_entity.id
_entity.type
_entity.pdbx_description
1 polymer ?
#
loop_
_entity_poly.entity_id
_entity_poly.type
_entity_poly.pdbx_seq_one_letter_code
_entity_poly.pdbx_strand_id
1 'polypeptide(L)'
;MLYFLAVAVGIGFGMNIFLPKVFKGVDILTSFNGIILYYFAFDFVMRLQLQELPTLSIIPYLHLKVPKYKIIGFLNIKALFSAFNLWPIFLFFPFIFTEIIDEYGAFAAVMYVVAILSITVFNNYLILYIKRKSITNVLYTLGGFILIAIFGALEYFKIISLISVSDTVFRAIGERPYLGFAFTILAFAVFKINSDFLLKNLYA
;
A
#
# COMPACT_ATOMS: atom_id res chain seq x y z
N MET A 1 -2.58 -19.68 4.88
CA MET A 1 -1.98 -18.73 3.91
C MET A 1 -2.19 -19.14 2.47
N LEU A 2 -1.83 -20.36 2.06
CA LEU A 2 -2.03 -20.84 0.67
C LEU A 2 -3.48 -20.69 0.16
N TYR A 3 -4.48 -21.06 0.98
CA TYR A 3 -5.90 -20.88 0.63
C TYR A 3 -6.26 -19.43 0.28
N PHE A 4 -5.84 -18.45 1.11
CA PHE A 4 -6.12 -17.04 0.86
C PHE A 4 -5.39 -16.48 -0.37
N LEU A 5 -4.16 -16.95 -0.63
CA LEU A 5 -3.44 -16.58 -1.85
C LEU A 5 -4.13 -17.12 -3.10
N ALA A 6 -4.61 -18.36 -3.07
CA ALA A 6 -5.37 -18.93 -4.18
C ALA A 6 -6.67 -18.15 -4.44
N VAL A 7 -7.37 -17.73 -3.39
CA VAL A 7 -8.55 -16.87 -3.51
C VAL A 7 -8.18 -15.51 -4.10
N ALA A 8 -7.10 -14.86 -3.66
CA ALA A 8 -6.65 -13.57 -4.20
C ALA A 8 -6.32 -13.65 -5.69
N VAL A 9 -5.63 -14.71 -6.13
CA VAL A 9 -5.35 -14.97 -7.55
C VAL A 9 -6.65 -15.20 -8.33
N GLY A 10 -7.57 -16.02 -7.79
CA GLY A 10 -8.87 -16.26 -8.42
C GLY A 10 -9.70 -14.99 -8.57
N ILE A 11 -9.66 -14.10 -7.58
CA ILE A 11 -10.29 -12.77 -7.68
C ILE A 11 -9.58 -11.94 -8.75
N GLY A 12 -8.25 -11.91 -8.78
CA GLY A 12 -7.46 -11.14 -9.75
C GLY A 12 -7.77 -11.51 -11.20
N PHE A 13 -7.79 -12.80 -11.54
CA PHE A 13 -8.22 -13.26 -12.87
C PHE A 13 -9.72 -13.06 -13.11
N GLY A 14 -10.53 -13.15 -12.06
CA GLY A 14 -11.97 -12.96 -12.13
C GLY A 14 -12.43 -11.49 -12.17
N MET A 15 -11.52 -10.51 -12.10
CA MET A 15 -11.89 -9.09 -12.02
C MET A 15 -12.75 -8.63 -13.20
N ASN A 16 -12.51 -9.15 -14.41
CA ASN A 16 -13.34 -8.90 -15.59
C ASN A 16 -14.81 -9.31 -15.41
N ILE A 17 -15.09 -10.31 -14.57
CA ILE A 17 -16.43 -10.81 -14.29
C ILE A 17 -17.04 -10.12 -13.07
N PHE A 18 -16.22 -9.81 -12.05
CA PHE A 18 -16.68 -9.22 -10.80
C PHE A 18 -16.95 -7.72 -10.93
N LEU A 19 -16.07 -6.97 -11.61
CA LEU A 19 -16.20 -5.51 -11.71
C LEU A 19 -17.52 -5.08 -12.37
N PRO A 20 -17.97 -5.66 -13.51
CA PRO A 20 -19.27 -5.29 -14.11
C PRO A 20 -20.48 -5.61 -13.22
N LYS A 21 -20.36 -6.61 -12.33
CA LYS A 21 -21.44 -6.99 -11.40
C LYS A 21 -21.56 -6.01 -10.24
N VAL A 22 -20.42 -5.49 -9.78
CA VAL A 22 -20.35 -4.52 -8.67
C VAL A 22 -20.65 -3.10 -9.17
N PHE A 23 -20.02 -2.69 -10.26
CA PHE A 23 -20.15 -1.37 -10.86
C PHE A 23 -20.99 -1.46 -12.15
N LYS A 24 -22.31 -1.54 -11.99
CA LYS A 24 -23.23 -1.67 -13.12
C LYS A 24 -23.19 -0.42 -14.01
N GLY A 25 -22.95 -0.61 -15.30
CA GLY A 25 -22.95 0.47 -16.29
C GLY A 25 -21.69 1.34 -16.30
N VAL A 26 -20.64 0.93 -15.57
CA VAL A 26 -19.33 1.57 -15.60
C VAL A 26 -18.38 0.70 -16.40
N ASP A 27 -17.50 1.35 -17.18
CA ASP A 27 -16.44 0.69 -17.91
C ASP A 27 -15.48 -0.10 -16.97
N ILE A 28 -14.94 -1.22 -17.46
CA ILE A 28 -14.17 -2.16 -16.63
C ILE A 28 -12.86 -1.52 -16.17
N LEU A 29 -12.17 -0.77 -17.04
CA LEU A 29 -10.93 -0.08 -16.70
C LEU A 29 -11.18 1.03 -15.69
N THR A 30 -12.25 1.80 -15.90
CA THR A 30 -12.66 2.84 -14.94
C THR A 30 -12.93 2.24 -13.55
N SER A 31 -13.61 1.09 -13.51
CA SER A 31 -13.91 0.38 -12.27
C SER A 31 -12.64 -0.16 -11.61
N PHE A 32 -11.72 -0.73 -12.39
CA PHE A 32 -10.44 -1.23 -11.92
C PHE A 32 -9.58 -0.10 -11.34
N ASN A 33 -9.40 0.98 -12.08
CA ASN A 33 -8.62 2.13 -11.63
C ASN A 33 -9.22 2.74 -10.36
N GLY A 34 -10.55 2.78 -10.27
CA GLY A 34 -11.27 3.29 -9.11
C GLY A 34 -11.03 2.52 -7.82
N ILE A 35 -10.82 1.20 -7.89
CA ILE A 35 -10.69 0.36 -6.69
C ILE A 35 -9.27 0.31 -6.11
N ILE A 36 -8.23 0.73 -6.84
CA ILE A 36 -6.83 0.56 -6.40
C ILE A 36 -6.54 1.38 -5.14
N LEU A 37 -6.78 2.70 -5.14
CA LEU A 37 -6.55 3.52 -3.93
C LEU A 37 -7.55 3.17 -2.83
N TYR A 38 -8.78 2.79 -3.19
CA TYR A 38 -9.78 2.33 -2.22
C TYR A 38 -9.29 1.09 -1.46
N TYR A 39 -8.74 0.12 -2.18
CA TYR A 39 -8.10 -1.06 -1.60
C TYR A 39 -6.94 -0.65 -0.68
N PHE A 40 -6.06 0.25 -1.11
CA PHE A 40 -4.93 0.68 -0.29
C PHE A 40 -5.34 1.50 0.95
N ALA A 41 -6.44 2.23 0.89
CA ALA A 41 -7.02 2.88 2.06
C ALA A 41 -7.57 1.85 3.06
N PHE A 42 -8.28 0.83 2.58
CA PHE A 42 -8.74 -0.26 3.43
C PHE A 42 -7.58 -1.08 4.02
N ASP A 43 -6.59 -1.42 3.19
CA ASP A 43 -5.35 -2.09 3.58
C ASP A 43 -4.61 -1.28 4.67
N PHE A 44 -4.56 0.05 4.56
CA PHE A 44 -3.97 0.92 5.57
C PHE A 44 -4.66 0.77 6.93
N VAL A 45 -6.00 0.81 6.98
CA VAL A 45 -6.76 0.64 8.22
C VAL A 45 -6.54 -0.76 8.82
N MET A 46 -6.61 -1.80 7.98
CA MET A 46 -6.41 -3.18 8.40
C MET A 46 -5.02 -3.43 8.97
N ARG A 47 -3.98 -2.91 8.31
CA ARG A 47 -2.59 -3.02 8.78
C ARG A 47 -2.33 -2.23 10.05
N LEU A 48 -2.94 -1.06 10.23
CA LEU A 48 -2.80 -0.29 11.47
C LEU A 48 -3.13 -1.18 12.69
N GLN A 49 -4.21 -1.96 12.59
CA GLN A 49 -4.64 -2.91 13.60
C GLN A 49 -3.76 -4.19 13.61
N LEU A 50 -3.70 -4.89 12.48
CA LEU A 50 -3.20 -6.27 12.41
C LEU A 50 -1.68 -6.39 12.20
N GLN A 51 -1.01 -5.39 11.62
CA GLN A 51 0.41 -5.49 11.30
C GLN A 51 1.27 -5.25 12.54
N GLU A 52 1.98 -6.28 13.01
CA GLU A 52 2.88 -6.17 14.15
C GLU A 52 4.21 -5.49 13.79
N LEU A 53 4.81 -4.81 14.77
CA LEU A 53 6.15 -4.25 14.61
C LEU A 53 7.19 -5.36 14.79
N PRO A 54 8.22 -5.46 13.91
CA PRO A 54 9.29 -6.46 14.04
C PRO A 54 10.29 -6.16 15.19
N THR A 55 9.87 -5.51 16.27
CA THR A 55 10.72 -5.08 17.41
C THR A 55 11.31 -6.25 18.18
N LEU A 56 10.57 -7.34 18.36
CA LEU A 56 11.06 -8.53 19.06
C LEU A 56 12.24 -9.20 18.32
N SER A 57 12.33 -9.00 17.01
CA SER A 57 13.35 -9.65 16.18
C SER A 57 14.75 -9.04 16.30
N ILE A 58 14.87 -7.84 16.86
CA ILE A 58 16.16 -7.16 17.03
C ILE A 58 16.78 -7.36 18.40
N ILE A 59 16.00 -7.78 19.41
CA ILE A 59 16.46 -7.94 20.80
C ILE A 59 17.74 -8.80 20.89
N PRO A 60 17.86 -9.95 20.19
CA PRO A 60 19.07 -10.76 20.23
C PRO A 60 20.31 -10.11 19.61
N TYR A 61 20.15 -9.04 18.82
CA TYR A 61 21.26 -8.35 18.17
C TYR A 61 21.75 -7.12 18.94
N LEU A 62 20.95 -6.59 19.88
CA LEU A 62 21.27 -5.35 20.59
C LEU A 62 22.50 -5.45 21.51
N HIS A 63 22.80 -6.66 22.02
CA HIS A 63 23.97 -6.91 22.86
C HIS A 63 25.24 -7.28 22.07
N LEU A 64 25.10 -7.51 20.75
CA LEU A 64 26.22 -7.83 19.87
C LEU A 64 26.83 -6.54 19.30
N LYS A 65 28.12 -6.59 18.92
CA LYS A 65 28.83 -5.46 18.27
C LYS A 65 28.41 -5.29 16.80
N VAL A 66 27.12 -5.35 16.50
CA VAL A 66 26.55 -5.13 15.16
C VAL A 66 26.24 -3.64 15.00
N PRO A 67 26.68 -3.00 13.91
CA PRO A 67 26.44 -1.58 13.74
C PRO A 67 24.96 -1.27 13.49
N LYS A 68 24.47 -0.17 14.07
CA LYS A 68 23.09 0.35 13.99
C LYS A 68 22.45 0.24 12.61
N TYR A 69 23.15 0.69 11.58
CA TYR A 69 22.63 0.73 10.21
C TYR A 69 22.31 -0.67 9.64
N LYS A 70 23.03 -1.72 10.05
CA LYS A 70 22.74 -3.11 9.63
C LYS A 70 21.46 -3.62 10.29
N ILE A 71 21.25 -3.31 11.56
CA ILE A 71 20.03 -3.70 12.29
C ILE A 71 18.81 -3.02 11.66
N ILE A 72 18.91 -1.74 11.33
CA ILE A 72 17.84 -0.97 10.67
C ILE A 72 17.55 -1.51 9.27
N GLY A 73 18.60 -1.79 8.48
CA GLY A 73 18.46 -2.44 7.17
C GLY A 73 17.73 -3.78 7.28
N PHE A 74 18.10 -4.62 8.24
CA PHE A 74 17.42 -5.88 8.51
C PHE A 74 15.94 -5.69 8.86
N LEU A 75 15.61 -4.74 9.75
CA LEU A 75 14.22 -4.43 10.11
C LEU A 75 13.38 -3.99 8.91
N ASN A 76 13.93 -3.10 8.09
CA ASN A 76 13.25 -2.59 6.92
C ASN A 76 13.02 -3.69 5.88
N ILE A 77 14.03 -4.50 5.57
CA ILE A 77 13.91 -5.63 4.64
C ILE A 77 12.89 -6.63 5.19
N LYS A 78 12.97 -6.99 6.48
CA LYS A 78 12.03 -7.91 7.11
C LYS A 78 10.59 -7.41 7.00
N ALA A 79 10.37 -6.10 7.15
CA ALA A 79 9.05 -5.50 7.01
C ALA A 79 8.48 -5.58 5.58
N LEU A 80 9.33 -5.65 4.55
CA LEU A 80 8.88 -5.83 3.17
C LEU A 80 8.32 -7.24 2.92
N PHE A 81 8.80 -8.24 3.65
CA PHE A 81 8.31 -9.63 3.58
C PHE A 81 7.06 -9.89 4.44
N SER A 82 6.25 -8.86 4.69
CA SER A 82 4.94 -9.02 5.33
C SER A 82 3.93 -9.65 4.37
N ALA A 83 3.07 -10.55 4.87
CA ALA A 83 2.00 -11.16 4.08
C ALA A 83 1.17 -10.08 3.37
N PHE A 84 0.83 -8.98 4.05
CA PHE A 84 0.07 -7.89 3.47
C PHE A 84 0.70 -7.28 2.20
N ASN A 85 2.04 -7.28 2.06
CA ASN A 85 2.69 -6.74 0.86
C ASN A 85 2.57 -7.67 -0.36
N LEU A 86 2.24 -8.94 -0.15
CA LEU A 86 2.04 -9.91 -1.21
C LEU A 86 0.62 -9.85 -1.78
N TRP A 87 -0.39 -9.46 -0.99
CA TRP A 87 -1.80 -9.45 -1.43
C TRP A 87 -2.06 -8.55 -2.65
N PRO A 88 -1.59 -7.28 -2.70
CA PRO A 88 -1.83 -6.41 -3.84
C PRO A 88 -1.25 -6.99 -5.15
N ILE A 89 -0.14 -7.71 -5.05
CA ILE A 89 0.52 -8.34 -6.20
C ILE A 89 -0.43 -9.36 -6.83
N PHE A 90 -0.92 -10.32 -6.04
CA PHE A 90 -1.80 -11.37 -6.55
C PHE A 90 -3.19 -10.86 -6.97
N LEU A 91 -3.66 -9.78 -6.35
CA LEU A 91 -4.95 -9.21 -6.66
C LEU A 91 -4.93 -8.41 -7.97
N PHE A 92 -3.95 -7.53 -8.16
CA PHE A 92 -3.97 -6.58 -9.28
C PHE A 92 -3.15 -7.01 -10.50
N PHE A 93 -2.07 -7.78 -10.32
CA PHE A 93 -1.18 -8.10 -11.44
C PHE A 93 -1.87 -8.88 -12.56
N PRO A 94 -2.70 -9.91 -12.28
CA PRO A 94 -3.37 -10.65 -13.35
C PRO A 94 -4.16 -9.72 -14.29
N PHE A 95 -4.95 -8.80 -13.75
CA PHE A 95 -5.73 -7.84 -14.53
C PHE A 95 -4.85 -6.84 -15.30
N ILE A 96 -3.74 -6.39 -14.71
CA ILE A 96 -2.81 -5.49 -15.40
C ILE A 96 -2.20 -6.16 -16.63
N PHE A 97 -1.80 -7.42 -16.51
CA PHE A 97 -1.19 -8.15 -17.62
C PHE A 97 -2.19 -8.56 -18.70
N THR A 98 -3.48 -8.69 -18.38
CA THR A 98 -4.51 -9.05 -19.37
C THR A 98 -5.18 -7.84 -20.03
N GLU A 99 -5.63 -6.85 -19.25
CA GLU A 99 -6.45 -5.75 -19.78
C GLU A 99 -5.64 -4.46 -19.99
N ILE A 100 -4.81 -4.09 -19.02
CA ILE A 100 -4.06 -2.82 -19.08
C ILE A 100 -2.97 -2.86 -20.16
N ILE A 101 -2.35 -4.03 -20.40
CA ILE A 101 -1.40 -4.21 -21.50
C ILE A 101 -2.08 -4.00 -22.85
N ASP A 102 -3.28 -4.56 -23.04
CA ASP A 102 -3.98 -4.50 -24.32
C ASP A 102 -4.50 -3.08 -24.61
N GLU A 103 -4.94 -2.34 -23.58
CA GLU A 103 -5.42 -0.97 -23.75
C GLU A 103 -4.30 0.09 -23.89
N TYR A 104 -3.34 0.10 -22.95
CA TYR A 104 -2.34 1.18 -22.83
C TYR A 104 -0.92 0.77 -23.25
N GLY A 105 -0.73 -0.51 -23.60
CA GLY A 105 0.56 -1.06 -24.01
C GLY A 105 1.44 -1.51 -22.84
N ALA A 106 2.49 -2.27 -23.18
CA ALA A 106 3.37 -2.90 -22.20
C ALA A 106 4.07 -1.92 -21.24
N PHE A 107 4.46 -0.73 -21.72
CA PHE A 107 5.15 0.25 -20.89
C PHE A 107 4.24 0.84 -19.81
N ALA A 108 2.97 1.13 -20.15
CA ALA A 108 1.98 1.60 -19.19
C ALA A 108 1.68 0.54 -18.14
N ALA A 109 1.51 -0.72 -18.53
CA ALA A 109 1.29 -1.83 -17.60
C ALA A 109 2.45 -2.01 -16.60
N VAL A 110 3.70 -1.90 -17.06
CA VAL A 110 4.87 -1.91 -16.16
C VAL A 110 4.80 -0.73 -15.18
N MET A 111 4.38 0.45 -15.62
CA MET A 111 4.23 1.61 -14.72
C MET A 111 3.09 1.47 -13.72
N TYR A 112 2.00 0.78 -14.08
CA TYR A 112 0.98 0.36 -13.12
C TYR A 112 1.54 -0.56 -12.04
N VAL A 113 2.32 -1.58 -12.44
CA VAL A 113 3.01 -2.49 -11.52
C VAL A 113 3.93 -1.70 -10.59
N VAL A 114 4.76 -0.80 -11.13
CA VAL A 114 5.66 0.06 -10.34
C VAL A 114 4.88 0.94 -9.37
N ALA A 115 3.77 1.56 -9.80
CA ALA A 115 2.94 2.40 -8.96
C ALA A 115 2.34 1.60 -7.79
N ILE A 116 1.72 0.44 -8.06
CA ILE A 116 1.11 -0.42 -7.03
C ILE A 116 2.14 -0.94 -6.04
N LEU A 117 3.30 -1.39 -6.52
CA LEU A 117 4.40 -1.81 -5.64
C LEU A 117 4.91 -0.63 -4.79
N SER A 118 5.03 0.56 -5.39
CA SER A 118 5.47 1.76 -4.68
C SER A 118 4.45 2.17 -3.59
N ILE A 119 3.16 2.14 -3.88
CA ILE A 119 2.10 2.42 -2.89
C ILE A 119 2.12 1.38 -1.77
N THR A 120 2.33 0.10 -2.10
CA THR A 120 2.47 -0.97 -1.10
C THR A 120 3.61 -0.69 -0.14
N VAL A 121 4.78 -0.31 -0.68
CA VAL A 121 5.97 0.04 0.11
C VAL A 121 5.74 1.29 0.94
N PHE A 122 5.12 2.32 0.35
CA PHE A 122 4.73 3.56 1.03
C PHE A 122 3.83 3.26 2.23
N ASN A 123 2.73 2.55 2.03
CA ASN A 123 1.79 2.17 3.09
C ASN A 123 2.51 1.37 4.18
N ASN A 124 3.30 0.36 3.80
CA ASN A 124 4.02 -0.47 4.76
C ASN A 124 4.91 0.37 5.69
N TYR A 125 5.75 1.25 5.16
CA TYR A 125 6.64 2.06 5.99
C TYR A 125 5.92 3.18 6.74
N LEU A 126 4.89 3.78 6.13
CA LEU A 126 4.08 4.82 6.79
C LEU A 126 3.39 4.27 8.03
N ILE A 127 2.82 3.07 7.93
CA ILE A 127 2.11 2.42 9.03
C ILE A 127 3.08 2.04 10.16
N LEU A 128 4.25 1.50 9.82
CA LEU A 128 5.26 1.20 10.83
C LEU A 128 5.76 2.47 11.55
N TYR A 129 5.89 3.58 10.82
CA TYR A 129 6.26 4.87 11.39
C TYR A 129 5.16 5.39 12.34
N ILE A 130 3.90 5.42 11.89
CA ILE A 130 2.76 5.86 12.68
C ILE A 130 2.61 4.98 13.93
N LYS A 131 2.64 3.65 13.78
CA LYS A 131 2.47 2.71 14.89
C LYS A 131 3.56 2.86 15.95
N ARG A 132 4.82 3.11 15.55
CA ARG A 132 5.90 3.44 16.49
C ARG A 132 5.64 4.75 17.24
N LYS A 133 5.20 5.80 16.56
CA LYS A 133 4.85 7.09 17.17
C LYS A 133 3.66 6.98 18.12
N SER A 134 2.67 6.17 17.77
CA SER A 134 1.48 5.87 18.57
C SER A 134 1.79 5.17 19.89
N ILE A 135 2.83 4.33 19.94
CA ILE A 135 3.29 3.70 21.19
C ILE A 135 3.85 4.76 22.16
N THR A 136 4.62 5.72 21.64
CA THR A 136 5.22 6.78 22.46
C THR A 136 4.21 7.86 22.88
N ASN A 137 3.21 8.15 22.03
CA ASN A 137 2.25 9.21 22.30
C ASN A 137 0.85 8.85 21.78
N VAL A 138 -0.09 8.70 22.72
CA VAL A 138 -1.49 8.33 22.50
C VAL A 138 -2.24 9.31 21.60
N LEU A 139 -1.82 10.58 21.55
CA LEU A 139 -2.44 11.60 20.69
C LEU A 139 -2.30 11.26 19.20
N TYR A 140 -1.25 10.55 18.78
CA TYR A 140 -1.11 10.12 17.39
C TYR A 140 -2.11 9.03 17.02
N THR A 141 -2.44 8.15 17.97
CA THR A 141 -3.49 7.14 17.80
C THR A 141 -4.85 7.81 17.67
N LEU A 142 -5.17 8.73 18.58
CA LEU A 142 -6.43 9.46 18.56
C LEU A 142 -6.56 10.33 17.29
N GLY A 143 -5.51 11.04 16.90
CA GLY A 143 -5.46 11.83 15.67
C GLY A 143 -5.62 10.96 14.41
N GLY A 144 -5.00 9.78 14.38
CA GLY A 144 -5.17 8.82 13.28
C GLY A 144 -6.61 8.32 13.13
N PHE A 145 -7.27 7.97 14.24
CA PHE A 145 -8.68 7.58 14.23
C PHE A 145 -9.61 8.71 13.80
N ILE A 146 -9.38 9.93 14.30
CA ILE A 146 -10.16 11.11 13.89
C ILE A 146 -9.99 11.37 12.40
N LEU A 147 -8.77 11.28 11.87
CA LEU A 147 -8.51 11.47 10.44
C LEU A 147 -9.26 10.43 9.59
N ILE A 148 -9.19 9.16 9.96
CA ILE A 148 -9.92 8.08 9.28
C ILE A 148 -11.44 8.32 9.35
N ALA A 149 -11.95 8.73 10.51
CA ALA A 149 -13.38 9.01 10.70
C ALA A 149 -13.84 10.20 9.83
N ILE A 150 -13.05 11.27 9.73
CA ILE A 150 -13.35 12.43 8.88
C ILE A 150 -13.34 12.00 7.41
N PHE A 151 -12.31 11.28 6.96
CA PHE A 151 -12.25 10.77 5.58
C PHE A 151 -13.43 9.85 5.25
N GLY A 152 -13.79 8.95 6.17
CA GLY A 152 -14.94 8.07 6.02
C GLY A 152 -16.27 8.84 5.96
N ALA A 153 -16.42 9.90 6.77
CA ALA A 153 -17.58 10.77 6.73
C ALA A 153 -17.66 11.54 5.40
N LEU A 154 -16.55 12.10 4.92
CA LEU A 154 -16.49 12.82 3.64
C LEU A 154 -16.86 11.93 2.45
N GLU A 155 -16.43 10.66 2.47
CA GLU A 155 -16.83 9.65 1.47
C GLU A 155 -18.32 9.30 1.61
N TYR A 156 -18.83 9.13 2.84
CA TYR A 156 -20.24 8.82 3.08
C TYR A 156 -21.18 9.93 2.61
N PHE A 157 -20.82 11.19 2.86
CA PHE A 157 -21.56 12.36 2.36
C PHE A 157 -21.33 12.65 0.88
N LYS A 158 -20.55 11.82 0.16
CA LYS A 158 -20.21 11.96 -1.26
C LYS A 158 -19.58 13.32 -1.61
N ILE A 159 -18.94 13.97 -0.64
CA ILE A 159 -18.22 15.23 -0.85
C ILE A 159 -16.90 14.93 -1.57
N ILE A 160 -16.28 13.80 -1.25
CA ILE A 160 -15.12 13.24 -1.93
C ILE A 160 -15.49 11.84 -2.38
N SER A 161 -15.04 11.42 -3.56
CA SER A 161 -15.12 10.04 -4.01
C SER A 161 -13.72 9.50 -4.26
N LEU A 162 -13.25 8.63 -3.37
CA LEU A 162 -11.95 7.99 -3.50
C LEU A 162 -11.85 7.16 -4.79
N ILE A 163 -12.98 6.60 -5.24
CA ILE A 163 -13.08 5.87 -6.52
C ILE A 163 -12.78 6.81 -7.69
N SER A 164 -13.39 8.00 -7.74
CA SER A 164 -13.15 8.96 -8.82
C SER A 164 -11.71 9.50 -8.82
N VAL A 165 -11.16 9.77 -7.62
CA VAL A 165 -9.75 10.21 -7.48
C VAL A 165 -8.81 9.12 -7.95
N SER A 166 -9.06 7.87 -7.55
CA SER A 166 -8.26 6.71 -7.94
C SER A 166 -8.30 6.51 -9.46
N ASP A 167 -9.49 6.57 -10.08
CA ASP A 167 -9.62 6.48 -11.53
C ASP A 167 -8.81 7.56 -12.26
N THR A 168 -8.96 8.82 -11.84
CA THR A 168 -8.24 9.95 -12.44
C THR A 168 -6.72 9.76 -12.37
N VAL A 169 -6.22 9.31 -11.22
CA VAL A 169 -4.77 9.13 -11.01
C VAL A 169 -4.22 7.97 -11.85
N PHE A 170 -4.87 6.81 -11.85
CA PHE A 170 -4.37 5.65 -12.59
C PHE A 170 -4.59 5.79 -14.10
N ARG A 171 -5.70 6.39 -14.54
CA ARG A 171 -5.91 6.75 -15.95
C ARG A 171 -4.82 7.69 -16.46
N ALA A 172 -4.43 8.69 -15.65
CA ALA A 172 -3.30 9.55 -15.99
C ALA A 172 -1.98 8.77 -16.14
N ILE A 173 -1.75 7.70 -15.37
CA ILE A 173 -0.59 6.80 -15.55
C ILE A 173 -0.73 5.99 -16.84
N GLY A 174 -1.94 5.56 -17.21
CA GLY A 174 -2.20 4.87 -18.47
C GLY A 174 -1.85 5.73 -19.68
N GLU A 175 -2.30 6.99 -19.67
CA GLU A 175 -2.03 7.97 -20.72
C GLU A 175 -0.59 8.50 -20.70
N ARG A 176 0.00 8.66 -19.50
CA ARG A 176 1.34 9.23 -19.25
C ARG A 176 2.10 8.34 -18.26
N PRO A 177 2.71 7.24 -18.72
CA PRO A 177 3.32 6.22 -17.86
C PRO A 177 4.38 6.73 -16.88
N TYR A 178 5.11 7.80 -17.23
CA TYR A 178 6.12 8.39 -16.35
C TYR A 178 5.56 8.91 -15.01
N LEU A 179 4.25 9.19 -14.92
CA LEU A 179 3.60 9.59 -13.67
C LEU A 179 3.65 8.49 -12.60
N GLY A 180 3.81 7.22 -12.99
CA GLY A 180 3.97 6.11 -12.04
C GLY A 180 5.15 6.31 -11.08
N PHE A 181 6.22 6.97 -11.52
CA PHE A 181 7.39 7.27 -10.67
C PHE A 181 7.09 8.23 -9.52
N ALA A 182 6.00 9.02 -9.59
CA ALA A 182 5.60 9.88 -8.48
C ALA A 182 5.37 9.06 -7.19
N PHE A 183 4.74 7.89 -7.31
CA PHE A 183 4.56 6.98 -6.17
C PHE A 183 5.88 6.43 -5.66
N THR A 184 6.84 6.13 -6.55
CA THR A 184 8.16 5.65 -6.17
C THR A 184 8.93 6.70 -5.36
N ILE A 185 8.85 7.97 -5.75
CA ILE A 185 9.44 9.09 -5.01
C ILE A 185 8.82 9.19 -3.61
N LEU A 186 7.49 9.09 -3.51
CA LEU A 186 6.79 9.10 -2.21
C LEU A 186 7.19 7.91 -1.33
N ALA A 187 7.26 6.71 -1.90
CA ALA A 187 7.68 5.51 -1.19
C ALA A 187 9.11 5.64 -0.64
N PHE A 188 10.03 6.18 -1.45
CA PHE A 188 11.40 6.43 -1.03
C PHE A 188 11.49 7.48 0.09
N ALA A 189 10.70 8.57 -0.01
CA ALA A 189 10.65 9.60 1.01
C ALA A 189 10.22 9.02 2.37
N VAL A 190 9.14 8.23 2.40
CA VAL A 190 8.66 7.60 3.65
C VAL A 190 9.64 6.55 4.17
N PHE A 191 10.26 5.76 3.28
CA PHE A 191 11.32 4.84 3.67
C PHE A 191 12.47 5.55 4.40
N LYS A 192 12.90 6.71 3.88
CA LYS A 192 13.95 7.52 4.51
C LYS A 192 13.50 8.06 5.86
N ILE A 193 12.31 8.65 5.94
CA ILE A 193 11.73 9.16 7.21
C ILE A 193 11.68 8.05 8.27
N ASN A 194 11.20 6.86 7.91
CA ASN A 194 11.12 5.73 8.82
C ASN A 194 12.52 5.24 9.26
N SER A 195 13.48 5.19 8.34
CA SER A 195 14.86 4.75 8.64
C SER A 195 15.58 5.75 9.56
N ASP A 196 15.43 7.04 9.30
CA ASP A 196 16.00 8.11 10.13
C ASP A 196 15.38 8.11 11.54
N PHE A 197 14.06 7.84 11.63
CA PHE A 197 13.38 7.68 12.91
C PHE A 197 13.93 6.50 13.71
N LEU A 198 14.13 5.34 13.06
CA LEU A 198 14.73 4.17 13.71
C LEU A 198 16.16 4.45 14.19
N LEU A 199 16.98 5.13 13.38
CA LEU A 199 18.36 5.45 13.76
C LEU A 199 18.44 6.28 15.05
N LYS A 200 17.52 7.24 15.21
CA LYS A 200 17.47 8.12 16.38
C LYS A 200 16.95 7.42 17.64
N ASN A 201 16.08 6.42 17.51
CA ASN A 201 15.34 5.84 18.64
C ASN A 201 15.71 4.37 18.96
N LEU A 202 16.70 3.76 18.31
CA LEU A 202 17.01 2.32 18.49
C LEU A 202 17.56 1.96 19.88
N TYR A 203 18.19 2.91 20.59
CA TYR A 203 18.83 2.70 21.90
C TYR A 203 18.38 3.75 22.94
N ALA A 204 17.31 4.49 22.63
CA ALA A 204 16.75 5.50 23.52
C ALA A 204 15.71 4.87 24.44
#